data_AF-A0A4Y2T0H4-F1
#
_entry.id   AF-A0A4Y2T0H4-F1
#
_cell.length_a   1.000
_cell.length_b   1.000
_cell.length_c   1.000
_cell.angle_alpha   90.00
_cell.angle_beta   90.00
_cell.angle_gamma   90.00
#
_symmetry.space_group_name_H-M   'P 1'
#
loop_
_entity.id
_entity.type
_entity.pdbx_description
1 polymer ?
#
loop_
_entity_poly.entity_id
_entity_poly.type
_entity_poly.pdbx_seq_one_letter_code
_entity_poly.pdbx_strand_id
1 'polypeptide(L)'
;MLQKIYRRMKEVYGEQCLARFTFTIFRWCQHYEAERVNINDLPRVGQAHVVINSAPISAVDELIRQNRRITTREIAVQLSISKGTVYHIIHNKLGYGLVNPQKAWFVHSGCPSICQRIRRRREWVFA
;
A
#
# COMPACT_ATOMS: atom_id res chain seq x y z
N MET A 1 5.62 6.10 37.01
CA MET A 1 5.92 7.00 35.85
C MET A 1 4.64 7.47 35.15
N LEU A 2 3.80 6.55 34.67
CA LEU A 2 2.54 6.84 33.97
C LEU A 2 1.59 7.80 34.72
N GLN A 3 1.37 7.60 36.02
CA GLN A 3 0.50 8.47 36.84
C GLN A 3 1.02 9.92 36.95
N LYS A 4 2.35 10.12 36.91
CA LYS A 4 2.95 11.46 36.92
C LYS A 4 2.75 12.18 35.59
N ILE A 5 2.86 11.45 34.47
CA ILE A 5 2.65 11.97 33.11
C ILE A 5 1.17 12.33 32.91
N TYR A 6 0.27 11.43 33.30
CA TYR A 6 -1.18 11.66 33.20
C TYR A 6 -1.64 12.89 33.99
N ARG A 7 -1.12 13.08 35.20
CA ARG A 7 -1.41 14.27 36.02
C ARG A 7 -1.01 15.56 35.31
N ARG A 8 0.21 15.62 34.77
CA ARG A 8 0.72 16.79 34.01
C ARG A 8 -0.08 17.04 32.72
N MET A 9 -0.49 15.99 32.01
CA MET A 9 -1.36 16.14 30.84
C MET A 9 -2.74 16.67 31.22
N LYS A 10 -3.33 16.22 32.33
CA LYS A 10 -4.61 16.72 32.81
C LYS A 10 -4.54 18.19 33.23
N GLU A 11 -3.41 18.64 33.81
CA GLU A 11 -3.19 20.05 34.16
C GLU A 11 -3.18 20.97 32.92
N VAL A 12 -2.66 20.50 31.79
CA VAL A 12 -2.55 21.30 30.55
C VAL A 12 -3.83 21.22 29.70
N TYR A 13 -4.39 20.01 29.54
CA TYR A 13 -5.53 19.76 28.64
C TYR A 13 -6.89 19.71 29.34
N GLY A 14 -6.93 19.78 30.68
CA GLY A 14 -8.17 19.84 31.46
C GLY A 14 -9.09 18.64 31.20
N GLU A 15 -10.37 18.91 30.95
CA GLU A 15 -11.39 17.89 30.65
C GLU A 15 -11.26 17.29 29.24
N GLN A 16 -10.49 17.90 28.35
CA GLN A 16 -10.20 17.33 27.03
C GLN A 16 -9.23 16.13 27.12
N CYS A 17 -8.61 15.93 28.28
CA CYS A 17 -7.82 14.75 28.59
C CYS A 17 -8.74 13.53 28.79
N LEU A 18 -9.27 13.00 27.68
CA LEU A 18 -10.13 11.81 27.64
C LEU A 18 -9.49 10.60 28.34
N ALA A 19 -10.31 9.68 28.88
CA ALA A 19 -9.83 8.40 29.43
C ALA A 19 -9.02 7.56 28.42
N ARG A 20 -9.18 7.82 27.12
CA ARG A 20 -8.38 7.21 26.04
C ARG A 20 -6.89 7.62 26.08
N PHE A 21 -6.55 8.73 26.71
CA PHE A 21 -5.16 9.19 26.86
C PHE A 21 -4.33 8.27 27.76
N THR A 22 -4.89 7.64 28.80
CA THR A 22 -4.12 6.73 29.66
C THR A 22 -3.62 5.51 28.87
N PHE A 23 -4.48 4.93 28.02
CA PHE A 23 -4.11 3.85 27.11
C PHE A 23 -3.06 4.29 26.07
N THR A 24 -3.20 5.50 25.53
CA THR A 24 -2.21 6.08 24.60
C THR A 24 -0.85 6.28 25.28
N ILE A 25 -0.79 6.91 26.45
CA ILE A 25 0.46 7.15 27.21
C ILE A 25 1.14 5.82 27.53
N PHE A 26 0.37 4.80 27.96
CA PHE A 26 0.89 3.47 28.23
C PHE A 26 1.57 2.86 26.99
N ARG A 27 0.90 2.87 25.83
CA ARG A 27 1.48 2.38 24.56
C ARG A 27 2.73 3.15 24.16
N TRP A 28 2.75 4.47 24.33
CA TRP A 28 3.92 5.28 24.04
C TRP A 28 5.10 4.95 24.97
N CYS A 29 4.87 4.77 26.27
CA CYS A 29 5.91 4.33 27.19
C CYS A 29 6.49 2.96 26.79
N GLN A 30 5.64 2.00 26.42
CA GLN A 30 6.10 0.69 25.91
C GLN A 30 6.92 0.82 24.63
N HIS A 31 6.52 1.68 23.69
CA HIS A 31 7.27 1.90 22.45
C HIS A 31 8.63 2.56 22.72
N TYR A 32 8.69 3.50 23.67
CA TYR A 32 9.92 4.17 24.06
C TYR A 32 10.91 3.23 24.76
N GLU A 33 10.43 2.36 25.64
CA GLU A 33 11.23 1.29 26.26
C GLU A 33 11.75 0.28 25.23
N ALA A 34 11.02 0.08 24.12
CA ALA A 34 11.44 -0.75 22.99
C ALA A 34 12.31 0.00 21.96
N GLU A 35 12.97 1.09 22.36
CA GLU A 35 13.88 1.93 21.56
C GLU A 35 13.27 2.49 20.25
N ARG A 36 11.93 2.50 20.13
CA ARG A 36 11.28 3.15 18.99
C ARG A 36 11.22 4.66 19.23
N VAL A 37 12.26 5.35 18.77
CA VAL A 37 12.38 6.81 18.83
C VAL A 37 11.57 7.52 17.72
N ASN A 38 11.10 6.78 16.71
CA ASN A 38 10.33 7.38 15.61
C ASN A 38 8.93 7.80 16.08
N ILE A 39 8.67 9.10 16.03
CA ILE A 39 7.40 9.73 16.42
C ILE A 39 6.35 9.62 15.30
N ASN A 40 6.78 9.36 14.06
CA ASN A 40 5.88 9.26 12.93
C ASN A 40 5.08 7.96 12.97
N ASP A 41 3.81 8.04 12.54
CA ASP A 41 2.99 6.86 12.29
C ASP A 41 3.73 5.89 11.35
N LEU A 42 3.82 4.63 11.75
CA LEU A 42 4.24 3.58 10.84
C LEU A 42 3.29 3.54 9.64
N PRO A 43 3.77 3.22 8.43
CA PRO A 43 2.91 3.06 7.28
C PRO A 43 1.78 2.10 7.64
N ARG A 44 0.55 2.60 7.59
CA ARG A 44 -0.63 1.78 7.89
C ARG A 44 -0.68 0.66 6.86
N VAL A 45 -0.60 -0.57 7.33
CA VAL A 45 -0.80 -1.74 6.48
C VAL A 45 -2.25 -1.71 6.02
N GLY A 46 -2.50 -1.18 4.82
CA GLY A 46 -3.84 -1.14 4.24
C GLY A 46 -4.40 -2.55 4.02
N GLN A 47 -5.72 -2.68 3.99
CA GLN A 47 -6.44 -3.95 3.81
C GLN A 47 -6.01 -4.72 2.55
N ALA A 48 -5.59 -4.01 1.49
CA ALA A 48 -5.05 -4.59 0.28
C ALA A 48 -3.77 -5.41 0.50
N HIS A 49 -2.99 -5.13 1.54
CA HIS A 49 -1.77 -5.88 1.85
C HIS A 49 -2.07 -7.24 2.50
N VAL A 50 -3.20 -7.37 3.22
CA VAL A 50 -3.56 -8.58 3.97
C VAL A 50 -4.26 -9.62 3.08
N VAL A 51 -4.98 -9.19 2.03
CA VAL A 51 -5.76 -10.09 1.17
C VAL A 51 -4.96 -10.68 0.00
N ILE A 52 -3.78 -10.12 -0.32
CA ILE A 52 -2.97 -10.60 -1.45
C ILE A 52 -1.99 -11.66 -0.97
N ASN A 53 -2.46 -12.91 -0.92
CA ASN A 53 -1.58 -14.08 -0.79
C ASN A 53 -0.66 -14.22 -2.02
N SER A 54 0.44 -14.97 -1.91
CA SER A 54 1.38 -15.20 -3.02
C SER A 54 0.74 -15.98 -4.19
N ALA A 55 -0.23 -16.86 -3.91
CA ALA A 55 -0.91 -17.68 -4.90
C ALA A 55 -1.60 -16.86 -6.03
N PRO A 56 -2.51 -15.90 -5.73
CA PRO A 56 -3.11 -15.08 -6.79
C PRO A 56 -2.11 -14.19 -7.52
N ILE A 57 -1.01 -13.75 -6.88
CA ILE A 57 0.04 -12.99 -7.58
C ILE A 57 0.68 -13.84 -8.69
N SER A 58 1.05 -15.08 -8.36
CA SER A 58 1.68 -15.99 -9.31
C SER A 58 0.74 -16.36 -10.46
N ALA A 59 -0.54 -16.64 -10.16
CA ALA A 59 -1.54 -16.97 -11.17
C ALA A 59 -1.78 -15.79 -12.13
N VAL A 60 -1.83 -14.56 -11.63
CA VAL A 60 -1.94 -13.35 -12.47
C VAL A 60 -0.70 -13.19 -13.38
N ASP A 61 0.51 -13.39 -12.84
CA ASP A 61 1.74 -13.28 -13.65
C ASP A 61 1.80 -14.33 -14.75
N GLU A 62 1.40 -15.57 -14.46
CA GLU A 62 1.34 -16.66 -15.44
C GLU A 62 0.35 -16.37 -16.57
N LEU A 63 -0.86 -15.91 -16.26
CA LEU A 63 -1.86 -15.55 -17.27
C LEU A 63 -1.37 -14.42 -18.19
N ILE A 64 -0.66 -13.44 -17.64
CA ILE A 64 -0.07 -12.35 -18.43
C ILE A 64 1.09 -12.85 -19.30
N ARG A 65 1.89 -13.80 -18.81
CA ARG A 65 2.97 -14.43 -19.59
C ARG A 65 2.43 -15.27 -20.76
N GLN A 66 1.37 -16.03 -20.53
CA GLN A 66 0.71 -16.86 -21.54
C GLN A 66 0.01 -16.01 -22.60
N ASN A 67 -0.71 -14.96 -22.18
CA ASN A 67 -1.40 -14.06 -23.09
C ASN A 67 -1.11 -12.60 -22.72
N ARG A 68 -0.13 -11.99 -23.40
CA ARG A 68 0.26 -10.59 -23.15
C ARG A 68 -0.85 -9.57 -23.43
N ARG A 69 -1.92 -9.95 -24.14
CA ARG A 69 -3.07 -9.10 -24.49
C ARG A 69 -4.30 -9.32 -23.61
N ILE A 70 -4.20 -10.18 -22.59
CA ILE A 70 -5.31 -10.47 -21.68
C ILE A 70 -5.77 -9.19 -20.95
N THR A 71 -7.09 -9.03 -20.79
CA THR A 71 -7.66 -7.87 -20.12
C THR A 71 -7.80 -8.10 -18.62
N THR A 72 -7.79 -7.02 -17.84
CA THR A 72 -8.02 -7.08 -16.38
C THR A 72 -9.36 -7.72 -16.02
N ARG A 73 -10.38 -7.62 -16.90
CA ARG A 73 -11.70 -8.22 -16.70
C ARG A 73 -11.67 -9.74 -16.87
N GLU A 74 -10.96 -10.24 -17.88
CA GLU A 74 -10.80 -11.68 -18.10
C GLU A 74 -10.07 -12.35 -16.94
N ILE A 75 -8.98 -11.72 -16.45
CA ILE A 75 -8.25 -12.22 -15.27
C ILE A 75 -9.16 -12.24 -14.03
N ALA A 76 -9.94 -11.17 -13.81
CA ALA A 76 -10.86 -11.09 -12.68
C ALA A 76 -11.90 -12.22 -12.69
N VAL A 77 -12.43 -12.56 -13.87
CA VAL A 77 -13.38 -13.66 -14.03
C VAL A 77 -12.70 -15.01 -13.83
N GLN A 78 -11.55 -15.25 -14.45
CA GLN A 78 -10.84 -16.54 -14.35
C GLN A 78 -10.41 -16.87 -12.93
N LEU A 79 -9.94 -15.87 -12.17
CA LEU A 79 -9.47 -16.07 -10.81
C LEU A 79 -10.56 -15.87 -9.76
N SER A 80 -11.78 -15.48 -10.15
CA SER A 80 -12.86 -15.06 -9.22
C SER A 80 -12.41 -13.98 -8.23
N ILE A 81 -11.62 -13.01 -8.69
CA ILE A 81 -11.07 -11.91 -7.89
C ILE A 81 -11.67 -10.59 -8.35
N SER A 82 -11.80 -9.63 -7.42
CA SER A 82 -12.27 -8.28 -7.78
C SER A 82 -11.33 -7.61 -8.79
N LYS A 83 -11.90 -6.88 -9.75
CA LYS A 83 -11.13 -6.09 -10.74
C LYS A 83 -10.13 -5.14 -10.08
N GLY A 84 -10.49 -4.55 -8.94
CA GLY A 84 -9.63 -3.63 -8.19
C GLY A 84 -8.39 -4.34 -7.63
N THR A 85 -8.57 -5.55 -7.09
CA THR A 85 -7.45 -6.38 -6.60
C THR A 85 -6.53 -6.79 -7.74
N VAL A 86 -7.06 -7.21 -8.90
CA VAL A 86 -6.25 -7.54 -10.08
C VAL A 86 -5.43 -6.34 -10.54
N TYR A 87 -6.05 -5.15 -10.64
CA TYR A 87 -5.35 -3.92 -10.98
C TYR A 87 -4.20 -3.62 -10.00
N HIS A 88 -4.46 -3.77 -8.70
CA HIS A 88 -3.45 -3.56 -7.67
C HIS A 88 -2.28 -4.56 -7.80
N ILE A 89 -2.55 -5.84 -8.06
CA ILE A 89 -1.52 -6.87 -8.26
C ILE A 89 -0.67 -6.54 -9.49
N ILE A 90 -1.29 -6.24 -10.63
CA ILE A 90 -0.59 -5.95 -11.90
C ILE A 90 0.35 -4.75 -11.76
N HIS A 91 -0.13 -3.64 -11.19
CA HIS A 91 0.64 -2.40 -11.15
C HIS A 91 1.56 -2.27 -9.94
N ASN A 92 1.10 -2.66 -8.74
CA ASN A 92 1.87 -2.43 -7.51
C ASN A 92 2.75 -3.63 -7.11
N LYS A 93 2.37 -4.86 -7.49
CA LYS A 93 3.13 -6.07 -7.14
C LYS A 93 4.01 -6.54 -8.29
N LEU A 94 3.47 -6.61 -9.50
CA LEU A 94 4.18 -7.12 -10.68
C LEU A 94 4.83 -6.03 -11.54
N GLY A 95 4.41 -4.77 -11.39
CA GLY A 95 5.01 -3.64 -12.11
C GLY A 95 4.76 -3.66 -13.63
N TYR A 96 3.67 -4.29 -14.08
CA TYR A 96 3.29 -4.26 -15.49
C TYR A 96 2.61 -2.93 -15.87
N GLY A 97 2.87 -2.49 -17.10
CA GLY A 97 2.19 -1.39 -17.76
C GLY A 97 1.72 -1.80 -19.16
N LEU A 98 0.55 -1.30 -19.56
CA LEU A 98 0.05 -1.45 -20.92
C LEU A 98 0.82 -0.52 -21.86
N VAL A 99 1.33 -1.07 -22.96
CA VAL A 99 1.93 -0.28 -24.06
C VAL A 99 0.90 -0.12 -25.18
N ASN A 100 0.51 1.12 -25.46
CA ASN A 100 -0.21 1.48 -26.69
C ASN A 100 0.80 1.60 -27.84
N PRO A 101 0.53 1.09 -29.05
CA PRO A 101 -0.77 0.65 -29.61
C PRO A 101 -1.09 -0.86 -29.49
N GLN A 102 -0.18 -1.68 -28.97
CA GLN A 102 -0.29 -3.14 -29.07
C GLN A 102 -1.22 -3.79 -28.03
N LYS A 103 -1.68 -3.02 -27.03
CA LYS A 103 -2.50 -3.49 -25.89
C LYS A 103 -1.86 -4.68 -25.16
N ALA A 104 -0.53 -4.66 -25.06
CA ALA A 104 0.24 -5.72 -24.42
C ALA A 104 0.85 -5.24 -23.10
N TRP A 105 0.93 -6.14 -22.11
CA TRP A 105 1.52 -5.88 -20.79
C TRP A 105 3.04 -6.05 -20.82
N PHE A 106 3.76 -5.04 -20.32
CA PHE A 106 5.23 -5.03 -20.20
C PHE A 106 5.67 -4.59 -18.81
N VAL A 107 6.71 -5.22 -18.25
CA VAL A 107 7.26 -4.84 -16.96
C VAL A 107 8.02 -3.52 -17.09
N HIS A 108 7.73 -2.56 -16.21
CA HIS A 108 8.35 -1.24 -16.24
C HIS A 108 9.88 -1.26 -16.05
N SER A 109 10.45 -2.27 -15.39
CA SER A 109 11.89 -2.40 -15.15
C SER A 109 12.70 -2.90 -16.35
N GLY A 110 12.07 -3.38 -17.41
CA GLY A 110 12.75 -4.03 -18.55
C GLY A 110 13.25 -3.11 -19.67
N CYS A 111 12.97 -1.79 -19.63
CA CYS A 111 13.42 -0.88 -20.70
C CYS A 111 13.53 0.59 -20.24
N PRO A 112 14.74 1.20 -20.21
CA PRO A 112 14.95 2.58 -19.75
C PRO A 112 14.12 3.64 -20.50
N SER A 113 13.90 3.46 -21.80
CA SER A 113 13.19 4.42 -22.66
C SER A 113 11.67 4.48 -22.40
N ILE A 114 11.05 3.34 -22.09
CA ILE A 114 9.61 3.27 -21.77
C ILE A 114 9.35 3.84 -20.37
N CYS A 115 10.25 3.59 -19.42
CA CYS A 115 10.17 4.12 -18.06
C CYS A 115 10.15 5.66 -18.05
N GLN A 116 11.01 6.31 -18.85
CA GLN A 116 11.04 7.77 -18.97
C GLN A 116 9.75 8.36 -19.56
N ARG A 117 9.18 7.72 -20.59
CA ARG A 117 7.97 8.21 -21.27
C ARG A 117 6.72 8.03 -20.40
N ILE A 118 6.64 6.96 -19.60
CA ILE A 118 5.53 6.72 -18.66
C ILE A 118 5.63 7.62 -17.42
N ARG A 119 6.85 7.87 -16.92
CA ARG A 119 7.08 8.83 -15.83
C ARG A 119 6.65 10.24 -16.22
N ARG A 120 7.07 10.73 -17.39
CA ARG A 120 6.64 12.03 -17.93
C ARG A 120 5.12 12.11 -18.07
N ARG A 121 4.45 11.05 -18.56
CA ARG A 121 2.98 11.09 -18.71
C ARG A 121 2.22 11.13 -17.39
N ARG A 122 2.77 10.59 -16.29
CA ARG A 122 2.16 10.68 -14.95
C ARG A 122 2.35 12.05 -14.32
N GLU A 123 3.42 12.77 -14.65
CA GLU A 123 3.68 14.13 -14.16
C GLU A 123 2.67 15.16 -14.71
N TRP A 124 2.05 14.91 -15.87
CA TRP A 124 1.01 15.79 -16.44
C TRP A 124 -0.43 15.49 -15.97
N VAL A 125 -0.68 14.40 -15.25
CA VAL A 125 -2.05 14.03 -14.80
C VAL A 125 -2.40 14.69 -13.45
N PHE A 126 -1.47 15.44 -12.85
CA PHE A 126 -1.65 16.16 -11.59
C PHE A 126 -1.33 17.67 -11.69
N ALA A 127 -1.35 18.25 -12.90
CA ALA A 127 -1.24 19.70 -13.13
C ALA A 127 -2.56 20.27 -13.67
#